data_AF-A0A060CMP8-F1
#
_entry.id   AF-A0A060CMP8-F1
#
_cell.length_a   1.000
_cell.length_b   1.000
_cell.length_c   1.000
_cell.angle_alpha   90.00
_cell.angle_beta   90.00
_cell.angle_gamma   90.00
#
_symmetry.space_group_name_H-M   'P 1'
#
loop_
_entity.id
_entity.type
_entity.pdbx_description
1 polymer ?
#
loop_
_entity_poly.entity_id
_entity_poly.type
_entity_poly.pdbx_seq_one_letter_code
_entity_poly.pdbx_strand_id
1 'polypeptide(L)' 'MKPIVADAKKLGIEMFVLDDGWFGHRDDDTSSLGDWKVYQRKFPQGLQHFSEYVHAQNLKFGIWFEP' A
#
# COMPACT_ATOMS: atom_id res chain seq x y z
N MET A 1 -0.43 -2.49 -8.34
CA MET A 1 0.34 -2.92 -7.15
C MET A 1 0.59 -4.42 -7.10
N LYS A 2 -0.41 -5.31 -7.14
CA LYS A 2 -0.20 -6.79 -7.08
C LYS A 2 0.87 -7.34 -8.06
N PRO A 3 0.96 -6.89 -9.33
CA PRO A 3 2.03 -7.33 -10.23
C PRO A 3 3.45 -7.00 -9.73
N ILE A 4 3.65 -5.82 -9.14
CA ILE A 4 4.95 -5.41 -8.58
C ILE A 4 5.34 -6.30 -7.40
N VAL A 5 4.39 -6.63 -6.52
CA VAL A 5 4.62 -7.57 -5.41
C VAL A 5 5.01 -8.96 -5.94
N ALA A 6 4.35 -9.43 -6.99
CA ALA A 6 4.65 -10.73 -7.60
C ALA A 6 6.04 -10.76 -8.24
N ASP A 7 6.46 -9.67 -8.89
CA ASP A 7 7.81 -9.57 -9.46
C ASP A 7 8.87 -9.41 -8.37
N ALA A 8 8.59 -8.64 -7.31
CA ALA A 8 9.47 -8.50 -6.15
C ALA A 8 9.76 -9.88 -5.51
N LYS A 9 8.74 -10.73 -5.37
CA LYS A 9 8.90 -12.12 -4.93
C LYS A 9 9.86 -12.91 -5.83
N LYS A 10 9.69 -12.84 -7.15
CA LYS A 10 10.56 -13.58 -8.11
C LYS A 10 12.01 -13.11 -8.04
N LEU A 11 12.22 -11.84 -7.72
CA LEU A 11 13.54 -11.21 -7.60
C LEU A 11 14.19 -11.42 -6.21
N GLY A 12 13.51 -12.08 -5.27
CA GLY A 12 14.04 -12.32 -3.92
C GLY A 12 14.01 -11.07 -3.02
N ILE A 13 13.17 -10.09 -3.32
CA ILE A 13 12.97 -8.92 -2.46
C ILE A 13 12.19 -9.33 -1.20
N GLU A 14 12.55 -8.71 -0.07
CA GLU A 14 12.05 -9.11 1.26
C GLU A 14 10.92 -8.21 1.79
N MET A 15 10.71 -7.02 1.21
CA MET A 15 9.73 -6.04 1.70
C MET A 15 9.12 -5.24 0.55
N PHE A 16 7.81 -5.03 0.61
CA PHE A 16 7.09 -4.08 -0.23
C PHE A 16 6.63 -2.89 0.62
N VAL A 17 6.97 -1.68 0.20
CA VAL A 17 6.52 -0.44 0.85
C VAL A 17 5.43 0.21 0.01
N LEU A 18 4.28 0.48 0.63
CA LEU A 18 3.23 1.30 0.05
C LEU A 18 3.49 2.77 0.38
N ASP A 19 3.83 3.54 -0.64
CA ASP A 19 4.14 4.96 -0.53
C ASP A 19 2.87 5.85 -0.55
N ASP A 20 3.01 7.15 -0.79
CA ASP A 20 1.93 8.14 -0.76
C ASP A 20 0.71 7.76 -1.63
N GLY A 21 -0.46 8.23 -1.23
CA GLY A 21 -1.71 8.07 -1.98
C GLY A 21 -2.66 7.00 -1.44
N TRP A 22 -2.32 6.31 -0.33
CA TRP A 22 -3.15 5.23 0.22
C TRP A 22 -4.32 5.68 1.11
N PHE A 23 -4.34 6.95 1.49
CA PHE A 23 -5.23 7.52 2.50
C PHE A 23 -6.13 8.63 1.96
N GLY A 24 -7.17 8.99 2.71
CA GLY A 24 -8.12 10.06 2.41
C GLY A 24 -8.69 9.98 0.99
N HIS A 25 -8.47 11.05 0.22
CA HIS A 25 -8.74 11.15 -1.21
C HIS A 25 -7.47 11.57 -1.97
N ARG A 26 -6.31 11.07 -1.53
CA ARG A 26 -4.96 11.47 -1.98
C ARG A 26 -4.66 10.96 -3.40
N ASP A 27 -5.27 11.61 -4.40
CA ASP A 27 -5.03 11.35 -5.82
C ASP A 27 -3.83 12.14 -6.37
N ASP A 28 -3.54 13.27 -5.75
CA ASP A 28 -2.39 14.14 -5.95
C ASP A 28 -1.88 14.68 -4.60
N ASP A 29 -0.89 15.56 -4.63
CA ASP A 29 -0.25 16.16 -3.46
C ASP A 29 -1.00 17.39 -2.89
N THR A 30 -2.16 17.75 -3.45
CA THR A 30 -2.88 18.99 -3.09
C THR A 30 -3.92 18.81 -1.98
N SER A 31 -4.10 17.59 -1.44
CA SER A 31 -5.13 17.27 -0.45
C SER A 31 -4.76 16.15 0.53
N SER A 32 -5.62 15.90 1.53
CA SER A 32 -5.69 14.69 2.37
C SER A 32 -4.60 14.47 3.44
N LEU A 33 -3.54 15.29 3.55
CA LEU A 33 -2.64 15.20 4.73
C LEU A 33 -3.44 15.40 6.02
N GLY A 34 -3.19 14.54 7.01
CA GLY A 34 -3.96 14.48 8.26
C GLY A 34 -5.13 13.48 8.25
N ASP A 35 -5.63 13.09 7.08
CA ASP A 35 -6.74 12.13 6.94
C ASP A 35 -6.22 10.69 6.80
N TRP A 36 -5.57 10.17 7.85
CA TRP A 36 -4.90 8.87 7.89
C TRP A 36 -5.83 7.64 7.92
N LYS A 37 -6.81 7.60 7.01
CA LYS A 37 -7.77 6.50 6.82
C LYS A 37 -7.68 6.00 5.39
N VAL A 38 -7.79 4.69 5.20
CA VAL A 38 -7.65 4.06 3.87
C VAL A 38 -8.58 4.67 2.83
N TYR A 39 -8.04 4.96 1.65
CA TYR A 39 -8.81 5.42 0.50
C TYR A 39 -9.53 4.25 -0.17
N GLN A 40 -10.80 4.04 0.18
CA GLN A 40 -11.62 2.91 -0.29
C GLN A 40 -11.72 2.81 -1.83
N ARG A 41 -11.62 3.91 -2.58
CA ARG A 41 -11.62 3.86 -4.05
C ARG A 41 -10.41 3.10 -4.60
N LYS A 42 -9.23 3.31 -4.00
CA LYS A 42 -7.97 2.63 -4.37
C LYS A 42 -7.85 1.25 -3.70
N PHE A 43 -8.45 1.09 -2.52
CA PHE A 43 -8.47 -0.16 -1.76
C PHE A 43 -9.91 -0.60 -1.42
N PRO A 44 -10.69 -1.11 -2.38
CA PRO A 44 -12.11 -1.44 -2.17
C PRO A 44 -12.38 -2.53 -1.12
N GLN A 45 -11.35 -3.32 -0.80
CA GLN A 45 -11.40 -4.37 0.23
C GLN A 45 -10.62 -3.96 1.50
N GLY A 46 -10.29 -2.67 1.62
CA GLY A 46 -9.45 -2.14 2.68
C GLY A 46 -7.96 -2.46 2.54
N LEU A 47 -7.17 -1.83 3.41
CA LEU A 47 -5.72 -1.98 3.42
C LEU A 47 -5.28 -3.35 3.96
N GLN A 48 -6.05 -3.91 4.89
CA GLN A 48 -5.80 -5.25 5.46
C GLN A 48 -5.71 -6.30 4.35
N HIS A 49 -6.69 -6.36 3.44
CA HIS A 49 -6.68 -7.29 2.31
C HIS A 49 -5.40 -7.20 1.47
N PHE A 50 -4.90 -5.98 1.26
CA PHE A 50 -3.66 -5.78 0.50
C PHE A 50 -2.43 -6.24 1.28
N SER A 51 -2.33 -5.92 2.58
CA SER A 51 -1.22 -6.38 3.43
C SER A 51 -1.18 -7.91 3.57
N GLU A 52 -2.34 -8.57 3.68
CA GLU A 52 -2.46 -10.04 3.72
C GLU A 52 -1.97 -10.66 2.42
N TYR A 53 -2.30 -10.06 1.26
CA TYR A 53 -1.77 -10.48 -0.03
C TYR A 53 -0.24 -10.37 -0.08
N VAL A 54 0.34 -9.28 0.43
CA VAL A 54 1.81 -9.08 0.48
C VAL A 54 2.47 -10.13 1.37
N HIS A 55 1.94 -10.37 2.58
CA HIS A 55 2.45 -11.43 3.47
C HIS A 55 2.32 -12.82 2.85
N ALA A 56 1.23 -13.12 2.13
CA ALA A 56 1.06 -14.39 1.41
C ALA A 56 2.09 -14.60 0.28
N GLN A 57 2.79 -13.55 -0.15
CA GLN A 57 3.92 -13.65 -1.08
C GLN A 57 5.28 -13.82 -0.38
N ASN A 58 5.33 -13.93 0.95
CA ASN A 58 6.53 -13.93 1.79
C ASN A 58 7.31 -12.60 1.79
N LEU A 59 6.63 -11.47 1.57
CA LEU A 59 7.21 -10.13 1.73
C LEU A 59 6.70 -9.50 3.01
N LYS A 60 7.56 -8.72 3.70
CA LYS A 60 7.13 -7.77 4.73
C LYS A 60 6.35 -6.62 4.08
N PHE A 61 5.47 -5.98 4.84
CA PHE A 61 4.70 -4.82 4.39
C PHE A 61 5.09 -3.56 5.16
N GLY A 62 5.53 -2.52 4.42
CA GLY A 62 5.77 -1.17 4.94
C GLY A 62 4.74 -0.18 4.42
N ILE A 63 4.55 0.92 5.14
CA ILE A 63 3.56 1.95 4.82
C ILE A 63 4.11 3.34 5.14
N TRP A 64 3.87 4.29 4.23
CA TRP A 64 4.31 5.67 4.37
C TRP A 64 3.31 6.54 5.14
N PHE A 65 3.81 7.52 5.90
CA PHE A 65 3.03 8.56 6.58
C PHE A 65 3.80 9.89 6.55
N GLU A 66 3.08 11.02 6.57
CA GLU A 66 3.64 12.37 6.77
C GLU A 66 2.83 13.10 7.86
N PRO A 67 3.07 12.78 9.14
CA PRO A 67 2.22 13.19 10.26
C PRO A 67 2.17 14.69 10.53
#